data_AF-A0A2G6APW0-F1
#
_entry.id   AF-A0A2G6APW0-F1
#
_cell.length_a   1.000
_cell.length_b   1.000
_cell.length_c   1.000
_cell.angle_alpha   90.00
_cell.angle_beta   90.00
_cell.angle_gamma   90.00
#
_symmetry.space_group_name_H-M   'P 1'
#
loop_
_entity.id
_entity.type
_entity.pdbx_description
1 polymer ?
#
loop_
_entity_poly.entity_id
_entity_poly.type
_entity_poly.pdbx_seq_one_letter_code
_entity_poly.pdbx_strand_id
1 'polypeptide(L)'
;MIVENLKKKYTITAILSGLGVPRANYYRWRLEVASKSLSVEEEAIMEFCKHTKYRNGQRKIKALLKQEYNIELNRSTVQRLMQKHNLQCRIKPKRN
;
A
#
# COMPACT_ATOMS: atom_id res chain seq x y z
N MET A 1 18.42 -1.72 -5.69
CA MET A 1 18.78 -0.28 -5.75
C MET A 1 20.29 -0.12 -5.63
N ILE A 2 20.91 0.72 -6.46
CA ILE A 2 22.37 0.93 -6.50
C ILE A 2 22.93 1.34 -5.13
N VAL A 3 22.27 2.27 -4.42
CA VAL A 3 22.70 2.73 -3.09
C VAL A 3 22.68 1.60 -2.03
N GLU A 4 21.69 0.73 -2.06
CA GLU A 4 21.56 -0.39 -1.11
C GLU A 4 22.62 -1.48 -1.30
N ASN A 5 23.14 -1.63 -2.53
CA ASN A 5 24.25 -2.52 -2.81
C ASN A 5 25.60 -1.90 -2.39
N LEU A 6 25.78 -0.60 -2.64
CA LEU A 6 27.04 0.10 -2.38
C LEU A 6 27.24 0.46 -0.90
N LYS A 7 26.16 0.62 -0.12
CA LYS A 7 26.25 0.96 1.32
C LYS A 7 26.99 -0.09 2.16
N LYS A 8 27.16 -1.32 1.63
CA LYS A 8 27.92 -2.40 2.26
C LYS A 8 29.43 -2.11 2.30
N LYS A 9 29.92 -1.25 1.39
CA LYS A 9 31.35 -0.96 1.21
C LYS A 9 31.68 0.53 1.37
N TYR A 10 30.73 1.42 1.12
CA TYR A 10 30.94 2.87 1.15
C TYR A 10 29.88 3.58 2.00
N THR A 11 30.22 4.76 2.52
CA THR A 11 29.25 5.58 3.25
C THR A 11 28.18 6.12 2.31
N ILE A 12 26.95 6.30 2.83
CA ILE A 12 25.85 6.90 2.05
C ILE A 12 26.26 8.26 1.48
N THR A 13 26.98 9.08 2.25
CA THR A 13 27.47 10.39 1.80
C THR A 13 28.38 10.28 0.57
N ALA A 14 29.35 9.35 0.58
CA ALA A 14 30.26 9.15 -0.55
C ALA A 14 29.53 8.65 -1.80
N ILE A 15 28.60 7.71 -1.61
CA ILE A 15 27.78 7.18 -2.72
C ILE A 15 26.93 8.28 -3.34
N LEU A 16 26.23 9.07 -2.51
CA LEU A 16 25.38 10.16 -2.98
C LEU A 16 26.18 11.27 -3.65
N SER A 17 27.35 11.60 -3.13
CA SER A 17 28.27 12.55 -3.75
C SER A 17 28.72 12.08 -5.14
N GLY A 18 29.08 10.79 -5.29
CA GLY A 18 29.47 10.22 -6.58
C GLY A 18 28.33 10.15 -7.59
N LEU A 19 27.08 10.06 -7.12
CA LEU A 19 25.87 10.07 -7.95
C LEU A 19 25.32 11.49 -8.22
N GLY A 20 25.91 12.54 -7.63
CA GLY A 20 25.39 13.90 -7.74
C GLY A 20 24.01 14.12 -7.10
N VAL A 21 23.63 13.28 -6.13
CA VAL A 21 22.31 13.33 -5.47
C VAL A 21 22.41 14.04 -4.12
N PRO A 22 21.65 15.11 -3.87
CA PRO A 22 21.60 15.72 -2.55
C PRO A 22 21.10 14.75 -1.48
N ARG A 23 21.74 14.79 -0.30
CA ARG A 23 21.38 13.93 0.84
C ARG A 23 19.89 14.04 1.21
N ALA A 24 19.33 15.24 1.19
CA ALA A 24 17.92 15.47 1.45
C ALA A 24 17.00 14.76 0.44
N ASN A 25 17.35 14.73 -0.85
CA ASN A 25 16.56 14.07 -1.88
C ASN A 25 16.54 12.55 -1.66
N TYR A 26 17.69 11.96 -1.33
CA TYR A 26 17.78 10.53 -1.04
C TYR A 26 16.87 10.12 0.13
N TYR A 27 16.93 10.85 1.25
CA TYR A 27 16.09 10.51 2.41
C TYR A 27 14.60 10.79 2.18
N ARG A 28 14.25 11.86 1.43
CA ARG A 28 12.86 12.09 1.01
C ARG A 28 12.32 10.95 0.17
N TRP A 29 13.07 10.51 -0.84
CA TRP A 29 12.68 9.39 -1.67
C TRP A 29 12.59 8.08 -0.89
N ARG A 30 13.52 7.85 0.05
CA ARG A 30 13.47 6.67 0.92
C ARG A 30 12.21 6.64 1.80
N LEU A 31 11.77 7.79 2.32
CA LEU A 31 10.51 7.91 3.05
C LEU A 31 9.30 7.65 2.14
N GLU A 32 9.33 8.13 0.90
CA GLU A 32 8.28 7.88 -0.09
C GLU A 32 8.21 6.40 -0.51
N VAL A 33 9.35 5.73 -0.65
CA VAL A 33 9.41 4.29 -0.92
C VAL A 33 8.90 3.50 0.29
N ALA A 34 9.28 3.89 1.50
CA ALA A 34 8.77 3.28 2.72
C ALA A 34 7.27 3.50 2.92
N SER A 35 6.71 4.65 2.51
CA SER A 35 5.27 4.89 2.58
C SER A 35 4.46 4.18 1.49
N LYS A 36 5.13 3.64 0.47
CA LYS A 36 4.55 2.81 -0.60
C LYS A 36 4.47 1.32 -0.24
N SER A 37 5.12 0.85 0.82
CA SER A 37 4.91 -0.53 1.28
C SER A 37 3.48 -0.68 1.79
N LEU A 38 2.77 -1.68 1.28
CA LEU A 38 1.42 -2.00 1.74
C LEU A 38 1.49 -2.54 3.17
N SER A 39 0.57 -2.11 4.04
CA SER A 39 0.38 -2.76 5.32
C SER A 39 -0.29 -4.13 5.16
N VAL A 40 -0.19 -5.01 6.15
CA VAL A 40 -0.85 -6.32 6.15
C VAL A 40 -2.36 -6.18 5.90
N GLU A 41 -2.96 -5.15 6.48
CA GLU A 41 -4.38 -4.83 6.29
C GLU A 41 -4.70 -4.35 4.88
N GLU A 42 -3.83 -3.55 4.27
CA GLU A 42 -4.00 -3.10 2.88
C GLU A 42 -3.94 -4.29 1.92
N GLU A 43 -3.00 -5.20 2.14
CA GLU A 43 -2.86 -6.45 1.36
C GLU A 43 -4.11 -7.31 1.49
N ALA A 44 -4.58 -7.57 2.71
CA ALA A 44 -5.80 -8.36 2.95
C ALA A 44 -7.05 -7.73 2.33
N ILE A 45 -7.20 -6.40 2.40
CA ILE A 45 -8.31 -5.69 1.75
C ILE A 45 -8.23 -5.85 0.23
N MET A 46 -7.04 -5.67 -0.36
CA MET A 46 -6.82 -5.84 -1.80
C MET A 46 -7.14 -7.27 -2.25
N GLU A 47 -6.73 -8.26 -1.48
CA GLU A 47 -7.00 -9.67 -1.72
C GLU A 47 -8.50 -9.97 -1.73
N PHE A 48 -9.24 -9.57 -0.69
CA PHE A 48 -10.68 -9.78 -0.63
C PHE A 48 -11.42 -9.05 -1.74
N CYS A 49 -11.05 -7.81 -2.06
CA CYS A 49 -11.66 -7.06 -3.15
C CYS A 49 -11.46 -7.80 -4.49
N LYS A 50 -10.27 -8.33 -4.76
CA LYS A 50 -10.00 -9.14 -5.97
C LYS A 50 -10.79 -10.45 -5.97
N HIS A 51 -10.74 -11.21 -4.87
CA HIS A 51 -11.42 -12.51 -4.74
C HIS A 51 -12.93 -12.37 -4.94
N THR A 52 -13.53 -11.30 -4.42
CA THR A 52 -14.96 -11.02 -4.53
C THR A 52 -15.36 -10.33 -5.83
N LYS A 53 -14.43 -10.17 -6.77
CA LYS A 53 -14.60 -9.44 -8.04
C LYS A 53 -15.16 -8.02 -7.83
N TYR A 54 -14.73 -7.38 -6.74
CA TYR A 54 -15.13 -6.03 -6.33
C TYR A 54 -16.64 -5.87 -6.12
N ARG A 55 -17.36 -6.94 -5.76
CA ARG A 55 -18.81 -6.89 -5.49
C ARG A 55 -19.15 -6.55 -4.04
N ASN A 56 -18.17 -6.69 -3.16
CA ASN A 56 -18.37 -6.46 -1.73
C ASN A 56 -17.98 -5.02 -1.37
N GLY A 57 -18.90 -4.32 -0.72
CA GLY A 57 -18.63 -3.01 -0.12
C GLY A 57 -17.90 -3.11 1.22
N GLN A 58 -17.52 -1.96 1.76
CA GLN A 58 -16.71 -1.81 2.97
C GLN A 58 -17.28 -2.51 4.20
N ARG A 59 -18.62 -2.62 4.33
CA ARG A 59 -19.25 -3.37 5.43
C ARG A 59 -18.92 -4.85 5.37
N LYS A 60 -18.98 -5.45 4.17
CA LYS A 60 -18.75 -6.88 3.98
C LYS A 60 -17.26 -7.22 3.99
N ILE A 61 -16.41 -6.34 3.44
CA ILE A 61 -14.95 -6.47 3.56
C ILE A 61 -14.51 -6.43 5.03
N LYS A 62 -15.04 -5.51 5.84
CA LYS A 62 -14.78 -5.48 7.30
C LYS A 62 -15.12 -6.82 7.98
N ALA A 63 -16.27 -7.41 7.65
CA ALA A 63 -16.68 -8.69 8.24
C ALA A 63 -15.74 -9.84 7.85
N LEU A 64 -15.32 -9.89 6.58
CA LEU A 64 -14.38 -10.90 6.08
C LEU A 64 -12.99 -10.78 6.72
N LEU A 65 -12.49 -9.55 6.89
CA LEU A 65 -11.22 -9.30 7.59
C LEU A 65 -11.22 -9.83 9.02
N LYS A 66 -12.31 -9.59 9.75
CA LYS A 66 -12.47 -10.10 11.11
C LYS A 66 -12.61 -11.62 11.14
N GLN A 67 -13.35 -12.20 10.20
CA GLN A 67 -13.63 -13.64 10.18
C GLN A 67 -12.40 -14.48 9.81
N GLU A 68 -11.68 -14.10 8.75
CA GLU A 68 -10.62 -14.95 8.17
C GLU A 68 -9.23 -14.61 8.72
N TYR A 69 -8.96 -13.33 9.00
CA TYR A 69 -7.63 -12.87 9.42
C TYR A 69 -7.60 -12.36 10.87
N ASN A 70 -8.72 -12.38 11.59
CA ASN A 70 -8.87 -11.78 12.92
C ASN A 70 -8.42 -10.30 12.97
N ILE A 71 -8.52 -9.59 11.85
CA ILE A 71 -8.13 -8.18 11.73
C ILE A 71 -9.35 -7.31 12.05
N GLU A 72 -9.27 -6.55 13.15
CA GLU A 72 -10.31 -5.61 13.54
C GLU A 72 -10.01 -4.19 13.03
N LEU A 73 -10.75 -3.76 12.01
CA LEU A 73 -10.66 -2.40 11.47
C LEU A 73 -11.98 -1.64 11.61
N ASN A 74 -11.86 -0.33 11.80
CA ASN A 74 -13.00 0.56 11.68
C ASN A 74 -13.51 0.60 10.23
N ARG A 75 -14.83 0.72 10.04
CA ARG A 75 -15.47 0.89 8.74
C ARG A 75 -14.90 2.07 7.97
N SER A 76 -14.60 3.18 8.65
CA SER A 76 -13.99 4.37 8.04
C SER A 76 -12.58 4.09 7.51
N THR A 77 -11.78 3.33 8.25
CA THR A 77 -10.44 2.90 7.82
C THR A 77 -10.51 2.01 6.59
N VAL A 78 -11.38 0.99 6.60
CA VAL A 78 -11.60 0.13 5.42
C VAL A 78 -12.01 0.95 4.21
N GLN A 79 -12.94 1.90 4.37
CA GLN A 79 -13.38 2.78 3.29
C GLN A 79 -12.21 3.64 2.74
N ARG A 80 -11.42 4.25 3.62
CA ARG A 80 -10.26 5.08 3.22
C ARG A 80 -9.22 4.27 2.45
N LEU A 81 -8.91 3.05 2.91
CA LEU A 81 -7.97 2.16 2.22
C LEU A 81 -8.51 1.68 0.88
N MET A 82 -9.80 1.33 0.81
CA MET A 82 -10.45 0.99 -0.47
C MET A 82 -10.44 2.17 -1.44
N GLN A 83 -10.56 3.42 -0.99
CA GLN A 83 -10.46 4.61 -1.84
C GLN A 83 -9.03 4.85 -2.31
N LYS A 84 -8.05 4.80 -1.39
CA LYS A 84 -6.62 4.96 -1.68
C LYS A 84 -6.16 4.03 -2.81
N HIS A 85 -6.65 2.80 -2.82
CA HIS A 85 -6.28 1.76 -3.80
C HIS A 85 -7.29 1.56 -4.93
N ASN A 86 -8.27 2.46 -5.10
CA ASN A 86 -9.31 2.38 -6.15
C ASN A 86 -10.10 1.05 -6.16
N LEU A 87 -10.38 0.48 -4.99
CA LEU A 87 -11.05 -0.81 -4.79
C LEU A 87 -12.57 -0.68 -4.56
N GLN A 88 -13.18 0.40 -5.04
CA GLN A 88 -14.61 0.65 -4.79
C GLN A 88 -15.49 -0.46 -5.38
N CYS A 89 -16.62 -0.72 -4.72
CA CYS A 89 -17.56 -1.73 -5.15
C CYS A 89 -18.10 -1.40 -6.55
N ARG A 90 -18.11 -2.39 -7.44
CA ARG A 90 -18.64 -2.26 -8.79
C ARG A 90 -20.16 -2.21 -8.75
N ILE A 91 -20.71 -1.12 -9.26
CA ILE A 91 -22.15 -0.96 -9.46
C ILE A 91 -22.56 -1.85 -10.64
N LYS A 92 -23.69 -2.56 -10.48
CA LYS A 92 -24.28 -3.33 -11.58
C LYS A 92 -24.67 -2.36 -12.71
N PRO A 93 -24.24 -2.57 -13.96
CA PRO A 93 -24.67 -1.72 -15.06
C PRO A 93 -26.20 -1.79 -15.19
N LYS A 94 -26.83 -0.65 -15.46
CA LYS A 94 -28.25 -0.62 -15.83
C LYS A 94 -28.40 -1.37 -17.16
N ARG A 95 -29.43 -2.20 -17.26
CA ARG A 95 -29.81 -2.79 -18.55
C ARG A 95 -30.52 -1.68 -19.34
N ASN A 96 -29.98 -1.38 -20.52
CA ASN A 96 -30.69 -0.61 -21.54
C ASN A 96 -31.54 -1.57 -22.36
#